data_AF-A0AAW0K6I3-F1
#
_entry.id   AF-A0AAW0K6I3-F1
#
_cell.length_a   1.000
_cell.length_b   1.000
_cell.length_c   1.000
_cell.angle_alpha   90.00
_cell.angle_beta   90.00
_cell.angle_gamma   90.00
#
_symmetry.space_group_name_H-M   'P 1'
#
loop_
_entity.id
_entity.type
_entity.pdbx_description
1 polymer ?
#
loop_
_entity_poly.entity_id
_entity_poly.type
_entity_poly.pdbx_seq_one_letter_code
_entity_poly.pdbx_strand_id
1 'polypeptide(L)'
;MLVVLGYKSDFYLESKLSRKQLIPYQEALVSLPGFSEVYGFIGRVFDPETEGHVQKLKEMDPINFETVLLLMRNLTVNLSSPDFEPIPMSSIREV
;
A
#
# COMPACT_ATOMS: atom_id res chain seq x y z
N MET A 1 2.01 -11.18 6.43
CA MET A 1 2.31 -12.09 5.31
C MET A 1 1.10 -12.13 4.39
N LEU A 2 1.06 -11.30 3.34
CA LEU A 2 -0.04 -11.27 2.37
C LEU A 2 0.34 -12.12 1.15
N VAL A 3 -0.05 -13.39 1.17
CA VAL A 3 -0.21 -14.23 -0.01
C VAL A 3 -1.47 -15.08 0.22
N VAL A 4 -2.18 -15.41 -0.87
CA VAL A 4 -3.47 -16.10 -0.97
C VAL A 4 -4.63 -15.09 -0.92
N LEU A 5 -5.20 -14.63 -2.04
CA LEU A 5 -6.03 -15.42 -2.97
C LEU A 5 -5.93 -14.90 -4.43
N GLY A 6 -4.97 -15.41 -5.19
CA GLY A 6 -4.70 -15.05 -6.59
C GLY A 6 -5.36 -15.90 -7.68
N TYR A 7 -6.50 -16.56 -7.42
CA TYR A 7 -7.14 -17.42 -8.44
C TYR A 7 -8.66 -17.28 -8.54
N LYS A 8 -9.28 -16.36 -7.79
CA LYS A 8 -10.74 -16.12 -7.83
C LYS A 8 -11.11 -14.78 -8.47
N SER A 9 -10.11 -13.97 -8.84
CA SER A 9 -10.24 -12.64 -9.44
C SER A 9 -10.77 -12.67 -10.87
N ASP A 10 -10.33 -13.62 -11.69
CA ASP A 10 -10.52 -13.54 -13.15
C ASP A 10 -12.01 -13.73 -13.52
N PHE A 11 -12.73 -14.59 -12.80
CA PHE A 11 -14.17 -14.81 -13.03
C PHE A 11 -15.05 -13.63 -12.59
N TYR A 12 -14.66 -12.90 -11.54
CA TYR A 12 -15.35 -11.69 -11.10
C TYR A 12 -15.09 -10.51 -12.06
N LEU A 13 -13.93 -10.48 -12.71
CA LEU A 13 -13.58 -9.46 -13.69
C LEU A 13 -14.26 -9.70 -15.04
N GLU A 14 -14.30 -10.94 -15.54
CA GLU A 14 -14.94 -11.25 -16.82
C GLU A 14 -16.46 -11.05 -16.81
N SER A 15 -17.14 -11.37 -15.70
CA SER A 15 -18.59 -11.19 -15.58
C SER A 15 -19.04 -9.71 -15.51
N LYS A 16 -18.12 -8.79 -15.19
CA LYS A 16 -18.37 -7.33 -15.20
C LYS A 16 -17.88 -6.63 -16.48
N LEU A 17 -17.01 -7.27 -17.27
CA LEU A 17 -16.41 -6.67 -18.47
C LEU A 17 -17.37 -6.53 -19.66
N SER A 18 -18.51 -7.23 -19.65
CA SER A 18 -19.39 -7.32 -20.82
C SER A 18 -20.50 -6.26 -20.91
N ARG A 19 -20.72 -5.37 -19.94
CA ARG A 19 -21.82 -4.40 -20.05
C ARG A 19 -21.61 -3.10 -19.26
N LYS A 20 -21.12 -2.09 -20.00
CA LYS A 20 -21.09 -0.63 -19.68
C LYS A 20 -20.05 -0.18 -18.65
N GLN A 21 -18.92 0.32 -19.17
CA GLN A 21 -18.30 1.64 -18.91
C GLN A 21 -16.78 1.49 -19.16
N LEU A 22 -16.35 1.53 -20.44
CA LEU A 22 -14.96 1.90 -20.72
C LEU A 22 -14.86 3.38 -20.42
N ILE A 23 -14.63 3.73 -19.14
CA ILE A 23 -13.93 4.97 -18.83
C ILE A 23 -12.68 4.98 -19.72
N PRO A 24 -12.43 6.02 -20.54
CA PRO A 24 -11.24 6.07 -21.36
C PRO A 24 -10.04 5.80 -20.44
N TYR A 25 -9.15 4.87 -20.81
CA TYR A 25 -7.93 4.59 -20.01
C TYR A 25 -7.18 5.88 -19.63
N GLN A 26 -7.29 6.90 -20.47
CA GLN A 26 -6.78 8.26 -20.23
C GLN A 26 -7.37 8.93 -18.96
N GLU A 27 -8.67 8.82 -18.73
CA GLU A 27 -9.36 9.40 -17.57
C GLU A 27 -9.04 8.60 -16.30
N ALA A 28 -8.92 7.28 -16.45
CA ALA A 28 -8.53 6.38 -15.37
C ALA A 28 -7.09 6.65 -14.89
N LEU A 29 -6.15 6.94 -15.79
CA LEU A 29 -4.76 7.25 -15.42
C LEU A 29 -4.62 8.56 -14.64
N VAL A 30 -5.45 9.58 -14.92
CA VAL A 30 -5.49 10.83 -14.12
C VAL A 30 -6.06 10.56 -12.71
N SER A 31 -6.87 9.50 -12.57
CA SER A 31 -7.51 9.12 -11.31
C SER A 31 -6.79 8.02 -10.52
N LEU A 32 -5.58 7.60 -10.93
CA LEU A 32 -4.82 6.58 -10.22
C LEU A 32 -3.58 7.20 -9.56
N PRO A 33 -3.28 6.86 -8.31
CA PRO A 33 -2.08 7.34 -7.66
C PRO A 33 -0.83 6.76 -8.33
N GLY A 34 0.21 7.58 -8.40
CA GLY A 34 1.56 7.19 -8.77
C GLY A 34 2.17 6.33 -7.65
N PHE A 35 1.87 5.04 -7.63
CA PHE A 35 2.31 4.13 -6.56
C PHE A 35 3.82 4.11 -6.32
N SER A 36 4.63 4.34 -7.37
CA SER A 36 6.08 4.47 -7.21
C SER A 36 6.46 5.66 -6.31
N GLU A 37 5.83 6.81 -6.49
CA GLU A 37 6.09 7.99 -5.67
C GLU A 37 5.51 7.80 -4.25
N VAL A 38 4.30 7.24 -4.15
CA VAL A 38 3.64 6.96 -2.86
C VAL A 38 4.48 6.03 -1.98
N TYR A 39 4.88 4.86 -2.50
CA TYR A 39 5.68 3.91 -1.72
C TYR A 39 7.11 4.40 -1.49
N GLY A 40 7.68 5.13 -2.45
CA GLY A 40 8.97 5.80 -2.26
C GLY A 40 8.92 6.83 -1.13
N PHE A 41 7.87 7.64 -1.06
CA PHE A 41 7.67 8.59 0.02
C PHE A 41 7.55 7.88 1.38
N ILE A 42 6.68 6.87 1.48
CA ILE A 42 6.47 6.10 2.72
C ILE A 42 7.77 5.44 3.17
N GLY A 43 8.53 4.83 2.26
CA GLY A 43 9.81 4.20 2.58
C GLY A 43 10.80 5.20 3.19
N ARG A 44 10.90 6.40 2.62
CA ARG A 44 11.78 7.46 3.16
C ARG A 44 11.34 7.97 4.53
N VAL A 45 10.05 7.93 4.90
CA VAL A 45 9.64 8.34 6.26
C VAL A 45 10.32 7.48 7.36
N PHE A 46 10.75 6.27 7.02
CA PHE A 46 11.49 5.39 7.93
C PHE A 46 13.02 5.49 7.77
N ASP A 47 13.52 6.34 6.87
CA ASP A 47 14.95 6.59 6.68
C ASP A 47 15.41 7.75 7.57
N PRO A 48 16.23 7.50 8.61
CA PRO A 48 16.66 8.52 9.57
C PRO A 48 17.54 9.62 8.94
N GLU A 49 18.13 9.37 7.77
CA GLU A 49 18.98 10.34 7.07
C GLU A 49 18.17 11.31 6.19
N THR A 50 16.85 11.14 6.13
CA THR A 50 15.98 11.98 5.30
C THR A 50 15.18 12.95 6.15
N GLU A 51 15.03 14.18 5.64
CA GLU A 51 14.30 15.25 6.31
C GLU A 51 13.27 15.90 5.36
N GLY A 52 12.51 16.88 5.85
CA GLY A 52 11.60 17.67 5.01
C GLY A 52 10.34 16.94 4.54
N HIS A 53 9.98 15.82 5.18
CA HIS A 53 8.83 14.99 4.80
C HIS A 53 7.51 15.78 4.66
N VAL A 54 7.22 16.68 5.61
CA VAL A 54 5.98 17.48 5.61
C VAL A 54 5.91 18.41 4.40
N GLN A 55 7.04 19.02 4.02
CA GLN A 55 7.10 19.90 2.86
C GLN A 55 6.92 19.08 1.57
N LYS A 56 7.66 17.97 1.43
CA LYS A 56 7.53 17.09 0.26
C LYS A 56 6.13 16.51 0.14
N LEU A 57 5.47 16.16 1.25
CA LEU A 57 4.10 15.65 1.25
C LEU A 57 3.09 16.68 0.72
N LYS A 58 3.26 17.97 1.05
CA LYS A 58 2.40 19.06 0.57
C LYS A 58 2.58 19.36 -0.92
N GLU A 59 3.71 18.97 -1.50
CA GLU A 59 4.05 19.18 -2.92
C GLU A 59 3.60 18.01 -3.81
N MET A 60 3.11 16.91 -3.24
CA MET A 60 2.63 15.76 -3.98
C MET A 60 1.30 16.06 -4.68
N ASP A 61 1.05 15.39 -5.81
CA ASP A 61 -0.27 15.40 -6.45
C ASP A 61 -1.36 15.03 -5.42
N PRO A 62 -2.54 15.68 -5.44
CA PRO A 62 -3.58 15.48 -4.42
C PRO A 62 -3.96 14.01 -4.21
N ILE A 63 -4.00 13.23 -5.30
CA ILE A 63 -4.30 11.80 -5.24
C ILE A 63 -3.19 10.99 -4.54
N ASN A 64 -1.92 11.35 -4.74
CA ASN A 64 -0.80 10.70 -4.06
C ASN A 64 -0.78 11.10 -2.59
N PHE A 65 -1.07 12.36 -2.27
CA PHE A 65 -1.20 12.85 -0.89
C PHE A 65 -2.26 12.05 -0.09
N GLU A 66 -3.48 11.94 -0.62
CA GLU A 66 -4.56 11.17 0.02
C GLU A 66 -4.18 9.70 0.18
N THR A 67 -3.55 9.11 -0.85
CA THR A 67 -3.10 7.72 -0.83
C THR A 67 -2.02 7.50 0.24
N VAL A 68 -1.06 8.42 0.40
CA VAL A 68 -0.05 8.35 1.46
C VAL A 68 -0.72 8.40 2.83
N LEU A 69 -1.66 9.33 3.07
CA LEU A 69 -2.34 9.43 4.36
C LEU A 69 -3.13 8.15 4.69
N LEU A 70 -3.83 7.59 3.71
CA LEU A 70 -4.57 6.33 3.86
C LEU A 70 -3.64 5.18 4.23
N LEU A 71 -2.53 5.02 3.50
CA LEU A 71 -1.58 3.95 3.74
C LEU A 71 -0.85 4.11 5.07
N MET A 72 -0.46 5.33 5.46
CA MET A 72 0.13 5.61 6.76
C MET A 72 -0.84 5.30 7.91
N ARG A 73 -2.14 5.58 7.76
CA ARG A 73 -3.15 5.16 8.74
C ARG A 73 -3.23 3.64 8.87
N ASN A 74 -3.21 2.92 7.74
CA ASN A 74 -3.20 1.46 7.75
C ASN A 74 -1.92 0.90 8.41
N LEU A 75 -0.77 1.53 8.15
CA LEU A 75 0.49 1.18 8.79
C LEU A 75 0.44 1.43 10.30
N THR A 76 -0.09 2.56 10.76
CA THR A 76 -0.25 2.83 12.19
C THR A 76 -1.05 1.73 12.88
N VAL A 77 -2.15 1.26 12.27
CA VAL A 77 -2.94 0.15 12.81
C VAL A 77 -2.13 -1.14 12.86
N ASN A 78 -1.42 -1.49 11.78
CA ASN A 78 -0.58 -2.69 11.74
C ASN A 78 0.57 -2.67 12.76
N LEU A 79 1.07 -1.48 13.10
CA LEU A 79 2.22 -1.32 14.01
C LEU A 79 1.82 -1.08 15.47
N SER A 80 0.57 -0.71 15.75
CA SER A 80 0.10 -0.45 17.13
C SER A 80 -0.33 -1.71 17.88
N SER A 81 -0.44 -2.86 17.21
CA SER A 81 -0.60 -4.17 17.83
C SER A 81 0.54 -5.11 17.40
N PRO A 82 1.73 -4.97 17.98
CA PRO A 82 2.84 -5.89 17.78
C PRO A 82 2.57 -7.18 18.57
N ASP A 83 1.48 -7.89 18.28
CA ASP A 83 1.28 -9.25 18.75
C ASP A 83 2.24 -10.16 17.97
N PHE A 84 3.52 -10.02 18.28
CA PHE A 84 4.52 -11.00 17.91
C PHE A 84 4.39 -12.13 18.92
N GLU A 85 3.97 -13.32 18.47
CA GLU A 85 4.15 -14.50 19.32
C GLU A 85 5.64 -14.63 19.66
N PRO A 86 6.02 -14.73 20.95
CA PRO A 86 7.40 -14.96 21.33
C PRO A 86 7.87 -16.24 20.65
N ILE A 87 8.98 -16.19 19.91
CA ILE A 87 9.60 -17.42 19.39
C ILE A 87 9.97 -18.27 20.61
N PRO A 88 9.35 -19.44 20.82
CA PRO A 88 9.66 -20.26 21.98
C PRO A 88 11.13 -20.67 21.91
N MET A 89 11.89 -20.46 23.00
CA MET A 89 13.30 -20.87 23.04
C MET A 89 13.51 -22.38 22.81
N SER A 90 12.46 -23.19 22.95
CA SER A 90 12.47 -24.61 22.55
C SER A 90 12.68 -24.80 21.04
N SER A 91 12.24 -23.85 20.21
CA SER A 91 12.38 -23.92 18.75
C SER A 91 13.78 -23.55 18.24
N ILE A 92 14.66 -23.01 19.11
CA ILE A 92 16.04 -22.61 18.76
C ILE A 92 17.04 -23.73 19.09
N ARG A 93 16.64 -24.77 19.85
CA ARG A 93 17.53 -25.82 20.34
C ARG A 93 17.56 -27.10 19.50
N GLU A 94 16.91 -27.11 18.33
CA GLU A 94 16.92 -28.26 17.40
C GLU A 94 17.78 -28.01 16.15
N VAL A 95 18.96 -27.38 16.31
CA VAL A 95 19.99 -27.29 15.26
C VAL A 95 21.32 -27.79 15.79
#